data_AF-A0A3B8U6Q6-F1
#
_entry.id   AF-A0A3B8U6Q6-F1
#
_cell.length_a   1.000
_cell.length_b   1.000
_cell.length_c   1.000
_cell.angle_alpha   90.00
_cell.angle_beta   90.00
_cell.angle_gamma   90.00
#
_symmetry.space_group_name_H-M   'P 1'
#
loop_
_entity.id
_entity.type
_entity.pdbx_description
1 polymer ?
#
loop_
_entity_poly.entity_id
_entity_poly.type
_entity_poly.pdbx_seq_one_letter_code
_entity_poly.pdbx_strand_id
1 'polypeptide(L)' 'MKKMIPLTKWPQFHTWPSAAALRYYVFNGELNGFDKVFKRVGRRILIDEEAFFVWVEERNQNK' A
#
# COMPACT_ATOMS: atom_id res chain seq x y z
N MET A 1 16.46 1.27 -1.26
CA MET A 1 16.44 0.75 0.14
C MET A 1 14.99 0.52 0.50
N LYS A 2 14.64 -0.68 0.95
CA LYS A 2 13.24 -1.08 1.16
C LYS A 2 12.66 -0.43 2.42
N LYS A 3 11.60 0.35 2.30
CA LYS A 3 10.98 1.08 3.42
C LYS A 3 9.62 0.51 3.76
N MET A 4 9.46 0.10 5.01
CA MET A 4 8.19 -0.37 5.58
C MET A 4 7.54 0.76 6.37
N ILE A 5 6.49 1.35 5.80
CA ILE A 5 5.81 2.51 6.38
C ILE A 5 4.53 2.02 7.06
N PRO A 6 4.32 2.25 8.37
CA PRO A 6 3.02 2.00 8.97
C PRO A 6 1.92 2.73 8.20
N LEU A 7 0.83 2.05 7.85
CA LEU A 7 -0.26 2.63 7.06
C LEU A 7 -0.73 3.99 7.60
N THR A 8 -0.81 4.13 8.92
CA THR A 8 -1.20 5.37 9.60
C THR A 8 -0.21 6.52 9.46
N LYS A 9 1.06 6.21 9.17
CA LYS A 9 2.13 7.18 8.95
C LYS A 9 2.39 7.49 7.48
N TRP A 10 1.71 6.81 6.54
CA TRP A 10 1.87 7.08 5.11
C TRP A 10 1.74 8.57 4.72
N PRO A 11 0.77 9.34 5.27
CA PRO A 11 0.63 10.76 4.93
C PRO A 11 1.82 11.65 5.32
N GLN A 12 2.74 11.15 6.15
CA GLN A 12 3.96 11.86 6.54
C GLN A 12 5.05 11.76 5.45
N PHE A 13 4.91 10.81 4.52
CA PHE A 13 5.90 10.54 3.47
C PHE A 13 5.34 10.82 2.08
N HIS A 14 4.06 10.51 1.87
CA HIS A 14 3.39 10.63 0.56
C HIS A 14 2.03 11.28 0.73
N THR A 15 1.72 12.25 -0.13
CA THR A 15 0.42 12.94 -0.14
C THR A 15 -0.71 12.06 -0.69
N TRP A 16 -0.37 11.05 -1.49
CA TRP A 16 -1.30 10.10 -2.09
C TRP A 16 -0.77 8.67 -1.94
N PRO A 17 -1.65 7.66 -1.78
CA PRO A 17 -3.07 7.77 -1.44
C PRO A 17 -3.29 8.22 0.02
N SER A 18 -4.52 8.62 0.35
CA SER A 18 -4.88 8.91 1.75
C SER A 18 -4.85 7.64 2.61
N ALA A 19 -4.71 7.79 3.94
CA ALA A 19 -4.75 6.65 4.84
C ALA A 19 -6.08 5.88 4.76
N ALA A 20 -7.20 6.57 4.49
CA ALA A 20 -8.50 5.93 4.28
C ALA A 20 -8.51 5.09 3.00
N ALA A 21 -7.97 5.62 1.89
CA ALA A 21 -7.83 4.88 0.64
C ALA A 21 -6.91 3.66 0.79
N LEU A 22 -5.81 3.77 1.54
CA LEU A 22 -4.95 2.62 1.86
C LEU A 22 -5.71 1.54 2.63
N ARG A 23 -6.56 1.90 3.60
CA ARG A 23 -7.39 0.91 4.31
C ARG A 23 -8.33 0.19 3.36
N TYR A 24 -8.94 0.92 2.41
CA TYR A 24 -9.77 0.33 1.38
C TYR A 24 -8.96 -0.63 0.49
N TYR A 25 -7.75 -0.26 0.08
CA TYR A 25 -6.91 -1.14 -0.73
C TYR A 25 -6.51 -2.41 0.02
N VAL A 26 -6.11 -2.28 1.29
CA VAL A 26 -5.77 -3.43 2.14
C VAL A 26 -6.97 -4.33 2.41
N PHE A 27 -8.17 -3.75 2.58
CA PHE A 27 -9.40 -4.53 2.79
C PHE A 27 -9.77 -5.34 1.54
N ASN A 28 -9.62 -4.76 0.35
CA ASN A 28 -9.92 -5.41 -0.93
C ASN A 28 -8.69 -6.03 -1.59
N GLY A 29 -7.65 -6.34 -0.80
CA GLY A 29 -6.32 -6.70 -1.30
C GLY A 29 -6.30 -7.84 -2.30
N GLU A 30 -7.12 -8.86 -2.06
CA GLU A 30 -7.26 -10.04 -2.92
C GLU A 30 -7.84 -9.68 -4.28
N LEU A 31 -8.82 -8.76 -4.30
CA LEU A 31 -9.54 -8.35 -5.51
C LEU A 31 -8.75 -7.35 -6.37
N ASN A 32 -7.96 -6.48 -5.74
CA ASN A 32 -7.24 -5.40 -6.42
C ASN A 32 -5.72 -5.66 -6.57
N GLY A 33 -5.24 -6.81 -6.09
CA GLY A 33 -3.83 -7.21 -6.12
C GLY A 33 -2.94 -6.49 -5.10
N PHE A 34 -3.50 -5.79 -4.12
CA PHE A 34 -2.75 -5.01 -3.14
C PHE A 34 -2.12 -5.86 -2.02
N ASP A 35 -2.44 -7.16 -1.93
CA ASP A 35 -1.85 -8.07 -0.93
C ASP A 35 -0.32 -8.18 -1.01
N LYS A 36 0.26 -7.96 -2.20
CA LYS A 36 1.72 -7.91 -2.37
C LYS A 36 2.36 -6.67 -1.74
N VAL A 37 1.58 -5.59 -1.56
CA VAL A 37 2.04 -4.26 -1.15
C VAL A 37 2.12 -4.12 0.37
N PHE A 38 1.34 -4.85 1.16
CA PHE A 38 1.35 -4.70 2.62
C PHE A 38 1.81 -5.96 3.36
N LYS A 39 2.22 -5.77 4.61
CA LYS A 39 2.55 -6.84 5.56
C LYS A 39 1.78 -6.63 6.86
N ARG A 40 1.20 -7.70 7.40
CA ARG A 40 0.55 -7.71 8.72
C ARG A 40 1.58 -8.17 9.75
N VAL A 41 1.90 -7.32 10.71
CA VAL A 41 2.82 -7.63 11.81
C VAL A 41 2.09 -7.33 13.12
N GLY A 42 1.54 -8.40 13.72
CA GLY A 42 0.62 -8.29 14.86
C GLY A 42 -0.60 -7.45 14.50
N ARG A 43 -0.86 -6.39 15.26
CA ARG A 43 -1.99 -5.46 15.06
C ARG A 43 -1.69 -4.32 14.08
N ARG A 44 -0.52 -4.32 13.43
CA ARG A 44 -0.06 -3.25 12.54
C ARG A 44 -0.08 -3.69 11.09
N ILE A 45 -0.40 -2.74 10.21
CA ILE A 45 -0.26 -2.87 8.75
C ILE A 45 0.92 -1.98 8.34
N LEU A 46 1.90 -2.59 7.69
CA LEU A 46 3.04 -1.91 7.08
C LEU A 46 2.88 -1.94 5.57
N ILE A 47 3.12 -0.81 4.92
CA ILE A 47 3.15 -0.64 3.48
C ILE A 47 4.60 -0.74 3.03
N ASP A 48 4.85 -1.65 2.11
CA ASP A 48 6.09 -1.76 1.37
C ASP A 48 6.10 -0.69 0.27
N GLU A 49 6.83 0.40 0.49
CA GLU A 49 6.83 1.59 -0.38
C GLU A 49 7.23 1.25 -1.83
N GLU A 50 8.20 0.37 -2.00
CA GLU A 50 8.66 -0.05 -3.32
C GLU A 50 7.61 -0.89 -4.04
N ALA A 51 7.02 -1.87 -3.34
CA ALA A 51 5.94 -2.69 -3.91
C ALA A 51 4.68 -1.87 -4.21
N PHE A 52 4.42 -0.80 -3.45
CA PHE A 52 3.34 0.14 -3.72
C PHE A 52 3.52 0.79 -5.09
N PHE A 53 4.70 1.33 -5.39
CA PHE A 53 4.95 1.97 -6.69
C PHE A 53 4.88 0.98 -7.85
N VAL A 54 5.44 -0.22 -7.68
CA VAL A 54 5.31 -1.30 -8.68
C VAL A 54 3.84 -1.61 -8.96
N TRP A 55 3.00 -1.73 -7.92
CA TRP A 55 1.56 -1.96 -8.09
C TRP A 55 0.85 -0.81 -8.81
N VAL A 56 1.24 0.44 -8.58
CA VAL A 56 0.68 1.61 -9.29
C VAL A 56 1.00 1.53 -10.79
N GLU A 57 2.25 1.24 -11.15
CA GLU A 57 2.68 1.14 -12.54
C GLU A 57 1.94 0.02 -13.29
N GLU A 58 1.86 -1.18 -12.70
CA GLU A 58 1.13 -2.30 -13.29
C GLU A 58 -0.36 -1.97 -13.50
N ARG A 59 -0.98 -1.22 -12.59
CA ARG A 59 -2.39 -0.84 -12.72
C ARG A 59 -2.63 0.18 -13.83
N ASN A 60 -1.64 1.01 -14.15
CA ASN A 60 -1.71 1.94 -15.28
C ASN A 60 -1.47 1.25 -16.63
N GLN A 61 -0.68 0.17 -16.68
CA GLN A 61 -0.45 -0.61 -17.90
C GLN A 61 -1.63 -1.49 -18.33
N ASN A 62 -2.53 -1.80 -17.39
CA ASN A 62 -3.76 -2.56 -17.64
C ASN A 62 -4.96 -1.67 -18.02
N LYS A 63 -4.71 -0.43 -18.47
CA LYS A 63 -5.70 0.47 -19.08
C LYS A 63 -5.46 0.55 -20.59
#